data_AF-A0AA42IHL1-F1
#
_entry.id   AF-A0AA42IHL1-F1
#
_cell.length_a   1.000
_cell.length_b   1.000
_cell.length_c   1.000
_cell.angle_alpha   90.00
_cell.angle_beta   90.00
_cell.angle_gamma   90.00
#
_symmetry.space_group_name_H-M   'P 1'
#
loop_
_entity.id
_entity.type
_entity.pdbx_description
1 polymer ?
#
loop_
_entity_poly.entity_id
_entity_poly.type
_entity_poly.pdbx_seq_one_letter_code
_entity_poly.pdbx_strand_id
1 'polypeptide(L)'
;MIDMAQYEINSTYNKFLNQLVLWSYLYKRVEAGRKQGFSPVKDYEKMISFQERVQELLPDMEKLDRSKIRSYSPLLNDIALIQYFKATIEIS
;
A
#
# COMPACT_ATOMS: atom_id res chain seq x y z
N MET A 1 -7.16 -20.67 17.63
CA MET A 1 -6.58 -19.44 18.23
C MET A 1 -5.35 -19.11 17.41
N ILE A 2 -5.17 -17.86 17.00
CA ILE A 2 -3.96 -17.43 16.29
C ILE A 2 -2.85 -17.31 17.33
N ASP A 3 -1.68 -17.91 17.09
CA ASP A 3 -0.52 -17.74 17.97
C ASP A 3 0.11 -16.35 17.78
N MET A 4 1.01 -15.95 18.69
CA MET A 4 1.62 -14.62 18.66
C MET A 4 2.41 -14.37 17.36
N ALA A 5 3.11 -15.37 16.84
CA ALA A 5 3.89 -15.23 15.60
C ALA A 5 2.98 -14.96 14.39
N GLN A 6 1.88 -15.70 14.29
CA GLN A 6 0.89 -15.51 13.24
C GLN A 6 0.13 -14.18 13.39
N TYR A 7 -0.12 -13.71 14.62
CA TYR A 7 -0.67 -12.38 14.88
C TYR A 7 0.28 -11.28 14.40
N GLU A 8 1.57 -11.40 14.68
CA GLU A 8 2.59 -10.43 14.25
C GLU A 8 2.71 -10.35 12.74
N ILE A 9 2.73 -11.49 12.04
CA ILE A 9 2.74 -11.54 10.57
C ILE A 9 1.51 -10.83 10.01
N ASN A 10 0.32 -11.15 10.51
CA ASN A 10 -0.92 -10.54 10.05
C ASN A 10 -0.95 -9.03 10.35
N SER A 11 -0.58 -8.62 11.56
CA SER A 11 -0.59 -7.22 11.98
C SER A 11 0.36 -6.38 11.12
N THR A 12 1.57 -6.90 10.89
CA THR A 12 2.59 -6.26 10.06
C THR A 12 2.10 -6.09 8.62
N TYR A 13 1.59 -7.17 8.02
CA TYR A 13 1.11 -7.11 6.63
C TYR A 13 -0.11 -6.20 6.47
N ASN A 14 -1.07 -6.25 7.39
CA ASN A 14 -2.24 -5.37 7.32
C ASN A 14 -1.88 -3.89 7.53
N LYS A 15 -0.88 -3.58 8.37
CA LYS A 15 -0.36 -2.21 8.50
C LYS A 15 0.23 -1.72 7.18
N PHE A 16 1.05 -2.54 6.52
CA PHE A 16 1.57 -2.24 5.19
C PHE A 16 0.44 -2.03 4.17
N LEU A 17 -0.52 -2.95 4.13
CA LEU A 17 -1.64 -2.90 3.19
C LEU A 17 -2.48 -1.62 3.36
N ASN A 18 -2.68 -1.16 4.59
CA ASN A 18 -3.35 0.11 4.85
C ASN A 18 -2.58 1.31 4.27
N GLN A 19 -1.25 1.36 4.39
CA GLN A 19 -0.44 2.42 3.78
C GLN A 19 -0.60 2.41 2.26
N LEU A 20 -0.54 1.22 1.67
CA LEU A 20 -0.66 1.03 0.22
C LEU A 20 -2.04 1.44 -0.31
N VAL A 21 -3.12 1.10 0.41
CA VAL A 21 -4.48 1.53 0.06
C VAL A 21 -4.61 3.05 0.13
N LEU A 22 -4.12 3.69 1.20
CA LEU A 22 -4.17 5.14 1.36
C LEU A 22 -3.36 5.87 0.28
N TRP A 23 -2.17 5.38 -0.04
CA TRP A 23 -1.38 5.86 -1.17
C TRP A 23 -2.20 5.79 -2.46
N SER A 24 -2.80 4.64 -2.77
CA SER A 24 -3.52 4.44 -4.04
C SER A 24 -4.72 5.36 -4.19
N TYR A 25 -5.42 5.63 -3.08
CA TYR A 25 -6.54 6.55 -3.02
C TYR A 25 -6.08 7.99 -3.30
N LEU A 26 -5.01 8.43 -2.61
CA LEU A 26 -4.48 9.79 -2.77
C LEU A 26 -3.89 9.98 -4.17
N TYR A 27 -3.19 9.00 -4.72
CA TYR A 27 -2.66 9.04 -6.08
C TYR A 27 -3.79 9.30 -7.10
N LYS A 28 -4.88 8.52 -7.02
CA LYS A 28 -6.04 8.70 -7.90
C LYS A 28 -6.68 10.08 -7.75
N ARG A 29 -6.74 10.62 -6.53
CA ARG A 29 -7.24 11.98 -6.27
C ARG A 29 -6.34 13.05 -6.85
N VAL A 30 -5.03 12.92 -6.68
CA VAL A 30 -4.04 13.86 -7.23
C VAL A 30 -4.16 13.87 -8.76
N GLU A 31 -4.21 12.70 -9.38
CA GLU A 31 -4.37 12.58 -10.83
C GLU A 31 -5.69 13.18 -11.33
N ALA A 32 -6.80 12.92 -10.64
CA ALA A 32 -8.09 13.52 -10.99
C ALA A 32 -8.07 15.06 -10.83
N GLY A 33 -7.48 15.57 -9.75
CA GLY A 33 -7.34 17.01 -9.51
C GLY A 33 -6.50 17.70 -10.59
N ARG A 34 -5.36 17.10 -10.95
CA ARG A 34 -4.51 17.59 -12.05
C ARG A 34 -5.25 17.65 -13.38
N LYS A 35 -6.03 16.61 -13.72
CA LYS A 35 -6.87 16.58 -14.93
C LYS A 35 -7.92 17.67 -14.97
N GLN A 36 -8.40 18.11 -13.80
CA GLN A 36 -9.35 19.22 -13.65
C GLN A 36 -8.69 20.59 -13.54
N GLY A 37 -7.35 20.68 -13.67
CA GLY A 37 -6.60 21.93 -13.55
C GLY A 37 -6.36 22.40 -12.12
N PHE A 38 -6.67 21.58 -11.11
CA PHE A 38 -6.36 21.89 -9.71
C PHE A 38 -4.94 21.45 -9.34
N SER A 39 -4.38 22.12 -8.33
CA SER A 39 -3.13 21.70 -7.67
C SER A 39 -3.45 21.12 -6.28
N PRO A 40 -3.63 19.80 -6.15
CA PRO A 40 -4.02 19.16 -4.89
C PRO A 40 -2.81 18.97 -3.97
N VAL A 41 -2.15 20.07 -3.58
CA VAL A 41 -0.85 20.09 -2.86
C VAL A 41 -0.88 19.23 -1.58
N LYS A 42 -1.90 19.39 -0.73
CA LYS A 42 -2.02 18.63 0.53
C LYS A 42 -2.22 17.13 0.31
N ASP A 43 -2.96 16.75 -0.73
CA ASP A 43 -3.16 15.33 -1.06
C ASP A 43 -1.87 14.75 -1.66
N TYR A 44 -1.13 15.54 -2.44
CA TYR A 44 0.17 15.18 -3.00
C TYR A 44 1.23 14.96 -1.93
N GLU A 45 1.39 15.88 -0.96
CA GLU A 45 2.35 15.72 0.14
C GLU A 45 2.08 14.46 0.95
N LYS A 46 0.81 14.19 1.28
CA LYS A 46 0.42 12.95 1.96
C LYS A 46 0.68 11.72 1.11
N MET A 47 0.38 11.78 -0.19
CA MET A 47 0.64 10.69 -1.13
C MET A 47 2.12 10.33 -1.13
N ILE A 48 3.02 11.32 -1.20
CA ILE A 48 4.47 11.11 -1.15
C ILE A 48 4.89 10.44 0.16
N SER A 49 4.40 10.92 1.32
CA SER A 49 4.72 10.30 2.61
C SER A 49 4.29 8.84 2.69
N PHE A 50 3.09 8.49 2.18
CA PHE A 50 2.68 7.09 2.11
C PHE A 50 3.51 6.30 1.09
N GLN A 51 3.89 6.91 -0.04
CA GLN A 51 4.74 6.28 -1.05
C GLN A 51 6.08 5.86 -0.44
N GLU A 52 6.78 6.77 0.23
CA GLU A 52 8.05 6.51 0.91
C GLU A 52 7.92 5.36 1.90
N ARG A 53 6.86 5.38 2.72
CA ARG A 53 6.63 4.31 3.72
C ARG A 53 6.35 2.96 3.09
N VAL A 54 5.60 2.92 1.99
CA VAL A 54 5.35 1.67 1.25
C VAL A 54 6.64 1.18 0.59
N GLN A 55 7.45 2.07 -0.01
CA GLN A 55 8.75 1.72 -0.60
C GLN A 55 9.71 1.10 0.43
N GLU A 56 9.78 1.68 1.63
CA GLU A 56 10.63 1.20 2.72
C GLU A 56 10.21 -0.22 3.17
N LEU A 57 8.91 -0.47 3.32
CA LEU A 57 8.40 -1.73 3.87
C LEU A 57 8.27 -2.86 2.83
N LEU A 58 8.13 -2.51 1.55
CA LEU A 58 7.81 -3.46 0.49
C LEU A 58 8.79 -4.65 0.41
N PRO A 59 10.13 -4.47 0.46
CA PRO A 59 11.06 -5.60 0.38
C PRO A 59 10.86 -6.65 1.47
N ASP A 60 10.49 -6.23 2.68
CA ASP A 60 10.25 -7.16 3.78
C ASP A 60 8.90 -7.85 3.64
N MET A 61 7.89 -7.17 3.11
CA MET A 61 6.60 -7.79 2.83
C MET A 61 6.68 -8.83 1.71
N GLU A 62 7.55 -8.64 0.73
CA GLU A 62 7.76 -9.60 -0.37
C GLU A 62 8.47 -10.88 0.08
N LYS A 63 9.22 -10.84 1.19
CA LYS A 63 9.85 -12.02 1.80
C LYS A 63 8.86 -12.86 2.62
N LEU A 64 7.69 -12.31 2.97
CA LEU A 64 6.70 -13.04 3.76
C LEU A 64 6.06 -14.15 2.93
N ASP A 65 5.93 -15.32 3.55
CA ASP A 65 5.15 -16.42 2.99
C ASP A 65 3.66 -16.05 2.96
N ARG A 66 3.18 -15.68 1.77
CA ARG A 66 1.82 -15.18 1.57
C ARG A 66 0.75 -16.21 1.90
N SER A 67 1.06 -17.50 1.82
CA SER A 67 0.11 -18.57 2.21
C SER A 67 -0.22 -18.51 3.71
N LYS A 68 0.66 -17.89 4.51
CA LYS A 68 0.48 -17.69 5.95
C LYS A 68 -0.16 -16.35 6.29
N ILE A 69 -0.40 -15.47 5.33
CA ILE A 69 -1.00 -14.17 5.59
C ILE A 69 -2.51 -14.31 5.63
N ARG A 70 -3.11 -13.96 6.78
CA ARG A 70 -4.56 -13.80 6.91
C ARG A 70 -4.87 -12.31 6.85
N SER A 71 -5.16 -11.84 5.64
CA SER A 71 -5.57 -10.45 5.41
C SER A 71 -6.89 -10.15 6.13
N TYR A 72 -6.98 -8.98 6.75
CA TYR A 72 -8.24 -8.45 7.29
C TYR A 72 -9.10 -7.79 6.21
N SER A 73 -8.60 -7.71 4.98
CA SER A 73 -9.31 -7.21 3.79
C SER A 73 -9.35 -8.30 2.70
N PRO A 74 -10.11 -9.39 2.88
CA PRO A 74 -10.07 -10.55 1.97
C PRO A 74 -10.59 -10.25 0.56
N LEU A 75 -11.35 -9.17 0.38
CA LEU A 75 -11.87 -8.73 -0.93
C LEU A 75 -10.89 -7.83 -1.69
N LEU A 76 -9.83 -7.36 -1.02
CA LEU A 76 -8.81 -6.52 -1.66
C LEU A 76 -7.82 -7.42 -2.40
N ASN A 77 -7.69 -7.20 -3.72
CA ASN A 77 -6.61 -7.81 -4.49
C ASN A 77 -5.30 -7.05 -4.23
N ASP A 78 -4.64 -7.42 -3.14
CA ASP A 78 -3.38 -6.84 -2.68
C ASP A 78 -2.24 -7.06 -3.68
N ILE A 79 -2.20 -8.19 -4.37
CA ILE A 79 -1.23 -8.48 -5.45
C ILE A 79 -1.33 -7.44 -6.55
N ALA A 80 -2.53 -7.22 -7.09
CA ALA A 80 -2.76 -6.24 -8.14
C ALA A 80 -2.43 -4.83 -7.65
N LEU A 81 -2.70 -4.52 -6.38
CA LEU A 81 -2.40 -3.21 -5.81
C LEU A 81 -0.88 -2.97 -5.65
N ILE A 82 -0.12 -3.99 -5.24
CA ILE A 82 1.35 -3.93 -5.17
C ILE A 82 1.95 -3.77 -6.57
N GLN A 83 1.46 -4.52 -7.55
CA GLN A 83 1.91 -4.38 -8.94
C GLN A 83 1.61 -3.00 -9.50
N TYR A 84 0.41 -2.48 -9.24
CA TYR A 84 0.03 -1.13 -9.61
C TYR A 84 0.95 -0.09 -8.98
N PHE A 85 1.30 -0.25 -7.70
CA PHE A 85 2.26 0.61 -7.01
C PHE A 85 3.64 0.59 -7.68
N LYS A 86 4.23 -0.60 -7.84
CA LYS A 86 5.55 -0.79 -8.50
C LYS A 86 5.60 -0.15 -9.88
N ALA A 87 4.58 -0.41 -10.71
CA ALA A 87 4.48 0.15 -12.06
C ALA A 87 4.34 1.69 -12.06
N THR A 88 3.65 2.25 -11.08
CA THR A 88 3.41 3.71 -11.00
C THR A 88 4.67 4.48 -10.62
N ILE A 89 5.54 3.90 -9.81
CA ILE A 89 6.73 4.56 -9.25
C ILE A 89 8.05 4.06 -9.87
N GLU A 90 7.96 3.26 -10.94
CA GLU A 90 9.09 2.67 -11.67
C GLU A 90 10.03 1.82 -10.80
N ILE A 91 9.49 1.13 -9.79
CA ILE A 91 10.25 0.18 -8.99
C ILE A 91 10.09 -1.21 -9.58
N SER A 92 11.20 -1.78 -10.08
CA SER A 92 11.35 -3.17 -10.52
C SER A 92 11.44 -4.13 -9.35
#